data_AF-A0A7X1KKV0-F1
#
_entry.id   AF-A0A7X1KKV0-F1
#
_cell.length_a   1.000
_cell.length_b   1.000
_cell.length_c   1.000
_cell.angle_alpha   90.00
_cell.angle_beta   90.00
_cell.angle_gamma   90.00
#
_symmetry.space_group_name_H-M   'P 1'
#
loop_
_entity.id
_entity.type
_entity.pdbx_description
1 polymer ?
#
loop_
_entity_poly.entity_id
_entity_poly.type
_entity_poly.pdbx_seq_one_letter_code
_entity_poly.pdbx_strand_id
1 'polypeptide(L)'
;MRKLHSILILASASAALAGCGSGGGLIHRARPDEFAVQRQAPLVIPPDFALTPPKPGAPRPTETNAQQQTLDALFGGSAPRSPVESNAVSRAGTPAPGIRSQVGDEQTNTVAKGELTRDILAAPQGDGREAQTTIPG
;
A
#
# COMPACT_ATOMS: atom_id res chain seq x y z
N MET A 1 -19.18 43.50 -80.06
CA MET A 1 -19.95 43.00 -78.89
C MET A 1 -19.56 41.58 -78.46
N ARG A 2 -19.60 40.55 -79.33
CA ARG A 2 -19.38 39.14 -78.93
C ARG A 2 -17.99 38.82 -78.35
N LYS A 3 -16.91 39.41 -78.91
CA LYS A 3 -15.53 39.22 -78.40
C LYS A 3 -15.30 39.85 -77.02
N LEU A 4 -16.01 40.93 -76.69
CA LEU A 4 -15.90 41.61 -75.40
C LEU A 4 -16.48 40.73 -74.27
N HIS A 5 -17.58 40.03 -74.55
CA HIS A 5 -18.19 39.10 -73.59
C HIS A 5 -17.28 37.90 -73.31
N SER A 6 -16.62 37.35 -74.34
CA SER A 6 -15.66 36.25 -74.18
C SER A 6 -14.46 36.63 -73.32
N ILE A 7 -13.92 37.84 -73.51
CA ILE A 7 -12.79 38.35 -72.71
C ILE A 7 -13.22 38.56 -71.25
N LEU A 8 -14.41 39.10 -71.02
CA LEU A 8 -14.93 39.38 -69.68
C LEU A 8 -15.19 38.08 -68.89
N ILE A 9 -15.71 37.04 -69.55
CA ILE A 9 -15.89 35.70 -68.94
C ILE A 9 -14.54 35.05 -68.64
N LEU A 10 -13.56 35.16 -69.54
CA LEU A 10 -12.24 34.55 -69.32
C LEU A 10 -11.49 35.24 -68.17
N ALA A 11 -11.59 36.56 -68.08
CA ALA A 11 -11.00 37.36 -67.00
C ALA A 11 -11.63 37.05 -65.64
N SER A 12 -12.96 36.92 -65.56
CA SER A 12 -13.62 36.57 -64.30
C SER A 12 -13.32 35.12 -63.87
N ALA A 13 -13.26 34.18 -64.80
CA ALA A 13 -12.93 32.79 -64.50
C ALA A 13 -11.48 32.62 -64.02
N SER A 14 -10.53 33.35 -64.61
CA SER A 14 -9.12 33.31 -64.18
C SER A 14 -8.91 34.00 -62.83
N ALA A 15 -9.65 35.08 -62.52
CA ALA A 15 -9.64 35.70 -61.19
C ALA A 15 -10.22 34.76 -60.11
N ALA A 16 -11.28 34.02 -60.42
CA ALA A 16 -11.87 33.04 -59.49
C ALA A 16 -10.91 31.87 -59.20
N LEU A 17 -10.20 31.36 -60.21
CA LEU A 17 -9.20 30.30 -60.03
C LEU A 17 -7.96 30.76 -59.25
N ALA A 18 -7.54 32.01 -59.43
CA ALA A 18 -6.42 32.58 -58.67
C ALA A 18 -6.70 32.54 -57.16
N GLY A 19 -7.94 32.78 -56.73
CA GLY A 19 -8.34 32.71 -55.32
C GLY A 19 -8.30 31.31 -54.68
N CYS A 20 -8.38 30.24 -55.46
CA CYS A 20 -8.28 28.86 -54.94
C CYS A 20 -6.84 28.33 -54.90
N GLY A 21 -5.91 28.93 -55.66
CA GLY A 21 -4.52 28.48 -55.77
C GLY A 21 -3.50 29.38 -55.08
N SER A 22 -3.79 30.68 -54.91
CA SER A 22 -2.85 31.64 -54.33
C SER A 22 -2.89 31.63 -52.81
N GLY A 23 -2.20 30.64 -52.25
CA GLY A 23 -1.76 30.66 -50.88
C GLY A 23 -2.85 30.15 -49.92
N GLY A 24 -2.60 28.93 -49.48
CA GLY A 24 -3.05 28.35 -48.23
C GLY A 24 -4.49 28.61 -47.75
N GLY A 25 -5.31 27.56 -47.80
CA GLY A 25 -6.27 27.25 -46.70
C GLY A 25 -5.55 26.93 -45.37
N LEU A 26 -4.55 27.75 -45.07
CA LEU A 26 -3.28 27.48 -44.42
C LEU A 26 -2.52 28.82 -44.26
N ILE A 27 -3.01 29.97 -44.80
CA ILE A 27 -2.40 31.28 -44.63
C ILE A 27 -2.59 31.72 -43.18
N HIS A 28 -1.55 31.55 -42.38
CA HIS A 28 -1.38 32.07 -41.03
C HIS A 28 -2.25 31.48 -39.91
N ARG A 29 -2.58 30.19 -39.99
CA ARG A 29 -2.84 29.45 -38.75
C ARG A 29 -1.63 28.61 -38.41
N ALA A 30 -0.99 28.93 -37.28
CA ALA A 30 -0.10 27.99 -36.61
C ALA A 30 -0.91 26.72 -36.38
N ARG A 31 -0.58 25.64 -37.10
CA ARG A 31 -1.16 24.33 -36.83
C ARG A 31 -0.75 23.98 -35.40
N PRO A 32 -1.68 23.53 -34.53
CA PRO A 32 -1.29 23.08 -33.20
C PRO A 32 -0.28 21.95 -33.37
N ASP A 33 0.92 22.13 -32.83
CA ASP A 33 1.98 21.12 -32.89
C ASP A 33 1.62 20.01 -31.90
N GLU A 34 1.09 18.90 -32.41
CA GLU A 34 0.72 17.73 -31.63
C GLU A 34 1.92 17.02 -30.95
N PHE A 35 3.15 17.42 -31.28
CA PHE A 35 4.39 16.96 -30.64
C PHE A 35 5.08 18.04 -29.80
N ALA A 36 4.43 19.19 -29.58
CA ALA A 36 4.95 20.22 -28.69
C ALA A 36 4.97 19.68 -27.25
N VAL A 37 6.15 19.25 -26.82
CA VAL A 37 6.38 18.76 -25.46
C VAL A 37 6.25 19.95 -24.50
N GLN A 38 5.09 20.04 -23.84
CA GLN A 38 4.91 20.94 -22.71
C GLN A 38 5.77 20.45 -21.54
N ARG A 39 6.32 21.40 -20.77
CA ARG A 39 7.08 21.07 -19.56
C ARG A 39 6.14 20.37 -18.58
N GLN A 40 6.30 19.06 -18.42
CA GLN A 40 5.62 18.33 -17.36
C GLN A 40 5.99 18.94 -16.02
N ALA A 41 4.99 19.11 -15.15
CA ALA A 41 5.24 19.48 -13.76
C ALA A 41 6.29 18.52 -13.17
N PRO A 42 7.25 19.01 -12.37
CA PRO A 42 8.26 18.15 -11.79
C PRO A 42 7.60 16.98 -11.07
N LEU A 43 7.98 15.74 -11.40
CA LEU A 43 7.57 14.59 -10.60
C LEU A 43 8.23 14.74 -9.24
N VAL A 44 7.44 15.15 -8.25
CA VAL A 44 7.85 15.10 -6.85
C VAL A 44 7.86 13.63 -6.48
N ILE A 45 9.06 13.05 -6.47
CA ILE A 45 9.29 11.76 -5.83
C ILE A 45 8.95 11.98 -4.35
N PRO A 46 7.93 11.28 -3.80
CA PRO A 46 7.65 11.34 -2.37
C PRO A 46 8.96 11.07 -1.62
N PRO A 47 9.21 11.69 -0.46
CA PRO A 47 10.39 11.37 0.31
C PRO A 47 10.44 9.85 0.46
N ASP A 48 11.54 9.23 0.02
CA ASP A 48 11.80 7.82 0.28
C ASP A 48 11.77 7.68 1.79
N PHE A 49 10.65 7.19 2.33
CA PHE A 49 10.62 6.70 3.68
C PHE A 49 11.51 5.47 3.62
N ALA A 50 12.79 5.67 3.93
CA ALA A 50 13.71 4.59 4.26
C ALA A 50 13.19 3.94 5.55
N LEU A 51 12.07 3.24 5.43
CA LEU A 51 11.55 2.36 6.44
C LEU A 51 12.59 1.28 6.54
N THR A 52 13.40 1.37 7.61
CA THR A 52 14.32 0.31 7.96
C THR A 52 13.52 -0.99 8.00
N PRO A 53 13.86 -1.98 7.15
CA PRO A 53 13.15 -3.24 7.17
C PRO A 53 13.15 -3.80 8.60
N PRO A 54 12.02 -4.32 9.10
CA PRO A 54 11.97 -4.88 10.44
C PRO A 54 13.03 -5.98 10.53
N LYS A 55 13.78 -5.99 11.64
CA LYS A 55 14.83 -6.99 11.85
C LYS A 55 14.23 -8.40 11.69
N PRO A 56 14.86 -9.30 10.91
CA PRO A 56 14.40 -10.67 10.80
C PRO A 56 14.28 -11.31 12.19
N GLY A 57 13.10 -11.87 12.49
CA GLY A 57 12.82 -12.50 13.79
C GLY A 57 12.49 -11.54 14.94
N ALA A 58 12.49 -10.22 14.73
CA ALA A 58 11.93 -9.30 15.71
C ALA A 58 10.42 -9.55 15.84
N PRO A 59 9.87 -9.48 17.06
CA PRO A 59 8.44 -9.47 17.26
C PRO A 59 7.83 -8.40 16.38
N ARG A 60 6.82 -8.76 15.60
CA ARG A 60 5.93 -7.73 15.07
C ARG A 60 5.35 -7.01 16.29
N PRO A 61 5.27 -5.67 16.29
CA PRO A 61 4.45 -4.95 17.26
C PRO A 61 3.01 -5.41 17.02
N THR A 62 2.60 -6.50 17.67
CA THR A 62 1.19 -6.88 17.71
C THR A 62 0.50 -5.89 18.63
N GLU A 63 -0.71 -5.51 18.22
CA GLU A 63 -1.65 -4.54 18.82
C GLU A 63 -2.07 -4.92 20.25
N THR A 64 -1.15 -5.24 21.16
CA THR A 64 -1.47 -5.22 22.59
C THR A 64 -1.62 -3.75 22.95
N ASN A 65 -2.81 -3.38 23.39
CA ASN A 65 -3.09 -2.02 23.84
C ASN A 65 -2.07 -1.62 24.92
N ALA A 66 -1.19 -0.68 24.58
CA ALA A 66 -0.10 -0.24 25.46
C ALA A 66 -0.62 0.23 26.84
N GLN A 67 -1.86 0.71 26.89
CA GLN A 67 -2.52 1.10 28.14
C GLN A 67 -2.79 -0.12 29.04
N GLN A 68 -3.31 -1.22 28.50
CA GLN A 68 -3.54 -2.46 29.26
C GLN A 68 -2.23 -3.09 29.73
N GLN A 69 -1.18 -3.09 28.90
CA GLN A 69 0.14 -3.57 29.31
C GLN A 69 0.75 -2.73 30.45
N THR A 70 0.55 -1.41 30.41
CA THR A 70 0.99 -0.50 31.48
C THR A 70 0.19 -0.75 32.75
N LEU A 71 -1.13 -0.92 32.67
CA LEU A 71 -1.98 -1.22 33.82
C LEU A 71 -1.62 -2.57 34.46
N ASP A 72 -1.32 -3.59 33.66
CA ASP A 72 -0.88 -4.90 34.17
C ASP A 72 0.52 -4.81 34.81
N ALA A 73 1.44 -4.02 34.26
CA ALA A 73 2.74 -3.77 34.89
C ALA A 73 2.63 -3.00 36.22
N LEU A 74 1.67 -2.07 36.33
CA LEU A 74 1.46 -1.26 37.54
C LEU A 74 0.63 -1.99 38.61
N PHE A 75 -0.36 -2.79 38.21
CA PHE A 75 -1.39 -3.33 39.11
C PHE A 75 -1.58 -4.85 39.01
N GLY A 76 -0.98 -5.52 38.03
CA GLY A 76 -1.22 -6.95 37.74
C GLY A 76 -0.77 -7.88 38.86
N GLY A 77 0.26 -7.49 39.62
CA GLY A 77 0.76 -8.22 40.78
C GLY A 77 1.10 -9.70 40.51
N SER A 78 1.62 -10.39 41.52
CA SER A 78 1.78 -11.84 41.42
C SER A 78 0.45 -12.52 41.75
N ALA A 79 -0.30 -12.93 40.73
CA ALA A 79 -1.47 -13.78 40.93
C ALA A 79 -1.07 -15.11 41.62
N PRO A 80 -1.87 -15.62 42.58
CA PRO A 80 -1.62 -16.93 43.19
C PRO A 80 -1.57 -18.02 42.11
N ARG A 81 -0.47 -18.78 42.09
CA ARG A 81 -0.30 -19.88 41.14
C ARG A 81 -1.35 -20.95 41.39
N SER A 82 -2.04 -21.38 40.34
CA SER A 82 -3.11 -22.37 40.49
C SER A 82 -2.53 -23.76 40.82
N PRO A 83 -3.29 -24.63 41.53
CA PRO A 83 -2.85 -26.00 41.78
C PRO A 83 -2.53 -26.77 40.48
N VAL A 84 -3.28 -26.50 39.41
CA VAL A 84 -3.07 -27.11 38.08
C VAL A 84 -1.73 -26.70 37.50
N GLU A 85 -1.35 -25.42 37.63
CA GLU A 85 -0.06 -24.91 37.16
C GLU A 85 1.11 -25.58 37.89
N SER A 86 1.03 -25.66 39.23
CA SER A 86 2.05 -26.34 40.04
C SER A 86 2.21 -27.82 39.65
N ASN A 87 1.10 -28.50 39.34
CA ASN A 87 1.10 -29.88 38.87
C ASN A 87 1.65 -30.04 37.44
N ALA A 88 1.42 -29.06 36.56
CA ALA A 88 1.99 -29.07 35.22
C ALA A 88 3.50 -28.86 35.27
N VAL A 89 3.97 -27.90 36.08
CA VAL A 89 5.40 -27.63 36.27
C VAL A 89 6.12 -28.82 36.90
N SER A 90 5.51 -29.52 37.87
CA SER A 90 6.13 -30.70 38.48
C SER A 90 6.27 -31.87 37.49
N ARG A 91 5.38 -31.97 36.48
CA ARG A 91 5.48 -32.96 35.40
C ARG A 91 6.41 -32.55 34.26
N ALA A 92 6.74 -31.27 34.14
CA ALA A 92 7.58 -30.74 33.05
C ALA A 92 9.05 -31.20 33.11
N GLY A 93 9.47 -31.84 34.20
CA GLY A 93 10.80 -32.43 34.34
C GLY A 93 11.88 -31.43 34.75
N THR A 94 13.14 -31.83 34.61
CA THR A 94 14.30 -31.01 35.02
C THR A 94 14.62 -29.97 33.95
N PRO A 95 14.68 -28.67 34.29
CA PRO A 95 15.06 -27.63 33.35
C PRO A 95 16.53 -27.75 32.93
N ALA A 96 16.84 -27.38 31.69
CA ALA A 96 18.20 -27.32 31.20
C ALA A 96 19.05 -26.29 31.99
N PRO A 97 20.35 -26.55 32.22
CA PRO A 97 21.24 -25.58 32.86
C PRO A 97 21.25 -24.25 32.11
N GLY A 98 21.14 -23.14 32.85
CA GLY A 98 21.20 -21.79 32.27
C GLY A 98 19.95 -21.35 31.49
N ILE A 99 18.85 -22.13 31.46
CA ILE A 99 17.65 -21.77 30.71
C ILE A 99 17.07 -20.41 31.13
N ARG A 100 17.16 -20.05 32.42
CA ARG A 100 16.69 -18.75 32.92
C ARG A 100 17.53 -17.59 32.40
N SER A 101 18.82 -17.82 32.16
CA SER A 101 19.71 -16.82 31.55
C SER A 101 19.43 -16.65 30.07
N GLN A 102 19.12 -17.73 29.34
CA GLN A 102 18.78 -17.65 27.91
C GLN A 102 17.42 -17.01 27.66
N VAL A 103 16.41 -17.35 28.48
CA VAL A 103 15.05 -16.78 28.37
C VAL A 103 15.02 -15.31 28.81
N GLY A 104 15.89 -14.92 29.75
CA GLY A 104 16.02 -13.53 30.22
C GLY A 104 17.04 -12.69 29.45
N ASP A 105 17.65 -13.22 28.40
CA ASP A 105 18.60 -12.47 27.56
C ASP A 105 17.86 -11.37 26.78
N GLU A 106 18.37 -10.14 26.84
CA GLU A 106 17.82 -8.98 26.12
C GLU A 106 17.83 -9.17 24.60
N GLN A 107 18.74 -10.00 24.08
CA GLN A 107 18.79 -10.34 22.65
C GLN A 107 17.73 -11.38 22.26
N THR A 108 17.09 -12.05 23.22
CA THR A 108 16.01 -13.02 22.96
C THR A 108 14.69 -12.29 22.79
N ASN A 109 14.23 -12.24 21.55
CA ASN A 109 12.92 -11.72 21.19
C ASN A 109 11.79 -12.57 21.79
N THR A 110 11.04 -12.03 22.74
CA THR A 110 9.85 -12.68 23.34
C THR A 110 8.58 -11.90 23.03
N VAL A 111 7.45 -12.62 22.93
CA VAL A 111 6.13 -12.02 22.68
C VAL A 111 5.12 -12.58 23.67
N ALA A 112 4.46 -11.70 24.42
CA ALA A 112 3.39 -12.09 25.33
C ALA A 112 2.13 -12.46 24.54
N LYS A 113 1.86 -13.76 24.36
CA LYS A 113 0.64 -14.27 23.71
C LYS A 113 -0.41 -14.78 24.70
N GLY A 114 -0.32 -14.38 25.97
CA GLY A 114 -1.19 -14.89 27.04
C GLY A 114 -2.67 -14.61 26.79
N GLU A 115 -3.00 -13.38 26.37
CA GLU A 115 -4.36 -12.98 26.01
C GLU A 115 -4.90 -13.79 24.83
N LEU A 116 -4.16 -13.83 23.72
CA LEU A 116 -4.52 -14.65 22.56
C LEU A 116 -4.71 -16.14 22.92
N THR A 117 -3.85 -16.68 23.78
CA THR A 117 -3.96 -18.07 24.24
C THR A 117 -5.24 -18.28 25.06
N ARG A 118 -5.58 -17.32 25.93
CA ARG A 118 -6.83 -17.35 26.72
C ARG A 118 -8.05 -17.26 25.81
N ASP A 119 -8.02 -16.40 24.80
CA ASP A 119 -9.11 -16.23 23.84
C ASP A 119 -9.32 -17.50 23.02
N ILE A 120 -8.24 -18.14 22.55
CA ILE A 120 -8.30 -19.44 21.86
C ILE A 120 -8.89 -20.52 22.76
N LEU A 121 -8.50 -20.57 24.03
CA LEU A 121 -9.03 -21.56 24.98
C LEU A 121 -10.51 -21.32 25.30
N ALA A 122 -10.96 -20.07 25.31
CA ALA A 122 -12.36 -19.70 25.54
C ALA A 122 -13.23 -19.79 24.27
N ALA A 123 -12.62 -19.89 23.09
CA ALA A 123 -13.33 -19.91 21.82
C ALA A 123 -14.19 -21.19 21.68
N PRO A 124 -15.45 -21.06 21.21
CA PRO A 124 -16.25 -22.21 20.81
C PRO A 124 -15.57 -23.01 19.69
N GLN A 125 -15.77 -24.33 19.67
CA GLN A 125 -15.29 -25.15 18.55
C GLN A 125 -16.08 -24.83 17.28
N GLY A 126 -15.38 -24.52 16.19
CA GLY A 126 -15.97 -24.24 14.89
C GLY A 126 -14.99 -23.58 13.93
N ASP A 127 -15.35 -23.50 12.66
CA ASP A 127 -14.57 -22.77 11.67
C ASP A 127 -14.56 -21.28 12.06
N GLY A 128 -13.39 -20.74 12.36
CA GLY A 128 -13.25 -19.32 12.71
C GLY A 128 -13.80 -18.44 11.57
N ARG A 129 -14.30 -17.24 11.90
CA ARG A 129 -14.84 -16.28 10.92
C ARG A 129 -13.96 -16.03 9.69
N GLU A 130 -12.65 -16.20 9.84
CA GLU A 130 -11.61 -15.99 8.82
C GLU A 130 -11.26 -17.25 8.02
N ALA A 131 -11.74 -18.44 8.42
CA ALA A 131 -11.32 -19.73 7.87
C ALA A 131 -12.31 -20.34 6.84
N GLN A 132 -13.19 -19.52 6.26
CA GLN A 132 -14.10 -19.97 5.21
C GLN A 132 -13.59 -19.52 3.83
N THR A 133 -13.12 -20.48 3.04
CA THR A 133 -12.88 -20.29 1.61
C THR A 133 -13.92 -21.08 0.84
N THR A 134 -14.82 -20.38 0.15
CA THR A 134 -15.72 -20.98 -0.83
C THR A 134 -15.06 -20.91 -2.19
N ILE A 135 -14.78 -22.07 -2.79
CA ILE A 135 -14.35 -22.15 -4.19
C ILE A 135 -15.60 -21.89 -5.05
N PRO A 136 -15.65 -20.82 -5.86
CA PRO A 136 -16.74 -20.62 -6.80
C PRO A 136 -16.63 -21.66 -7.92
N GLY A 137 -17.71 -22.40 -8.17
CA GLY A 137 -17.87 -23.26 -9.35
C GLY A 137 -18.33 -22.48 -10.58
#